data_AF-A0A5K3FE90-F1
#
_entry.id   AF-A0A5K3FE90-F1
#
_cell.length_a   1.000
_cell.length_b   1.000
_cell.length_c   1.000
_cell.angle_alpha   90.00
_cell.angle_beta   90.00
_cell.angle_gamma   90.00
#
_symmetry.space_group_name_H-M   'P 1'
#
loop_
_entity.id
_entity.type
_entity.pdbx_description
1 polymer ?
#
loop_
_entity_poly.entity_id
_entity_poly.type
_entity_poly.pdbx_seq_one_letter_code
_entity_poly.pdbx_strand_id
1 'polypeptide(L)'
;MPIKDGAGNVLAVAQAINKQIDEDANSDDKKDDGCDEDASKSVFSARDVSVFRAYTSFCGIGLHQAQILWRSQLETRRSQVLLELARLIFSDQSDVRRLIYTILMHSQSLLTCQRCQFLLVNNLTEDTPDSDVFGEAYDYTWKDGDLDFDEVLKRKHGVEDARFPINKRLACHVARTGEASLSFPWIANFCS
;
A
#
# COMPACT_ATOMS: atom_id res chain seq x y z
N MET A 1 9.56 24.93 4.97
CA MET A 1 10.73 24.77 4.08
C MET A 1 10.69 23.39 3.44
N PRO A 2 10.70 23.28 2.10
CA PRO A 2 10.61 21.99 1.42
C PRO A 2 11.92 21.22 1.54
N ILE A 3 11.82 19.95 1.91
CA ILE A 3 12.89 18.96 1.84
C ILE A 3 12.82 18.35 0.44
N LYS A 4 13.93 18.43 -0.30
CA LYS A 4 14.01 17.99 -1.70
C LYS A 4 14.97 16.81 -1.86
N ASP A 5 14.73 15.97 -2.86
CA ASP A 5 15.72 14.98 -3.31
C ASP A 5 16.83 15.64 -4.16
N GLY A 6 17.82 14.83 -4.58
CA GLY A 6 18.90 15.28 -5.47
C GLY A 6 18.45 15.70 -6.88
N ALA A 7 17.22 15.38 -7.29
CA ALA A 7 16.60 15.76 -8.56
C ALA A 7 15.69 17.00 -8.42
N GLY A 8 15.48 17.51 -7.21
CA GLY A 8 14.66 18.69 -6.93
C GLY A 8 13.18 18.38 -6.62
N ASN A 9 12.77 17.11 -6.55
CA ASN A 9 11.42 16.71 -6.15
C ASN A 9 11.21 16.94 -4.66
N VAL A 10 10.04 17.43 -4.27
CA VAL A 10 9.71 17.66 -2.86
C VAL A 10 9.33 16.34 -2.19
N LEU A 11 10.08 15.94 -1.17
CA LEU A 11 9.82 14.74 -0.38
C LEU A 11 8.97 15.03 0.86
N ALA A 12 9.21 16.17 1.51
CA ALA A 12 8.54 16.58 2.73
C ALA A 12 8.62 18.09 2.93
N VAL A 13 7.92 18.61 3.95
CA VAL A 13 7.99 20.02 4.35
C VAL A 13 8.31 20.10 5.83
N ALA A 14 9.38 20.80 6.18
CA ALA A 14 9.73 21.11 7.56
C ALA A 14 9.20 22.49 7.95
N GLN A 15 8.53 22.60 9.09
CA GLN A 15 7.99 23.86 9.60
C GLN A 15 8.49 24.09 11.02
N ALA A 16 9.03 25.28 11.26
CA ALA A 16 9.37 25.77 12.59
C ALA A 16 8.32 26.82 13.00
N ILE A 17 7.86 26.75 14.24
CA ILE A 17 6.83 27.62 14.80
C ILE A 17 7.34 28.13 16.16
N ASN A 18 7.01 29.37 16.51
CA ASN A 18 7.36 30.03 17.77
C ASN A 18 8.87 30.00 18.05
N LYS A 19 9.60 30.93 17.43
CA LYS A 19 11.01 31.16 17.76
C LYS A 19 11.12 31.58 19.23
N GLN A 20 11.90 30.82 20.01
CA GLN A 20 12.25 31.19 21.38
C GLN A 20 13.20 32.38 21.33
N ILE A 21 12.92 33.40 22.14
CA ILE A 21 13.78 34.57 22.31
C ILE A 21 14.58 34.31 23.58
N ASP A 22 15.90 34.28 23.48
CA ASP A 22 16.74 34.22 24.69
C ASP A 22 16.59 35.55 25.44
N GLU A 23 15.93 35.51 26.60
CA GLU A 23 15.78 36.66 27.50
C GLU A 23 17.10 36.99 28.25
N ASP A 24 18.05 36.06 28.28
CA ASP A 24 19.30 36.16 29.05
C ASP A 24 20.42 36.97 28.35
N ALA A 25 20.21 37.46 27.12
CA ALA A 25 21.22 38.23 26.39
C ALA A 25 21.16 39.76 26.65
N ASN A 26 20.31 40.22 27.58
CA ASN A 26 20.06 41.65 27.82
C ASN A 26 20.15 42.05 29.32
N SER A 27 21.27 41.72 29.96
CA SER A 27 21.91 42.62 30.95
C SER A 27 23.18 43.12 30.26
N ASP A 28 23.14 44.20 29.49
CA ASP A 28 23.17 45.55 30.01
C ASP A 28 22.76 46.55 28.90
N ASP A 29 22.27 47.71 29.33
CA ASP A 29 21.88 48.90 28.55
C ASP A 29 20.48 48.93 27.93
N LYS A 30 19.55 49.40 28.76
CA LYS A 30 18.26 49.99 28.39
C LYS A 30 18.49 51.35 27.70
N LYS A 31 17.84 51.61 26.57
CA LYS A 31 17.31 52.96 26.31
C LYS A 31 15.99 52.96 25.57
N ASP A 32 15.06 53.57 26.27
CA ASP A 32 13.72 54.03 25.94
C ASP A 32 13.71 54.87 24.65
N ASP A 33 12.94 54.42 23.65
CA ASP A 33 12.14 55.27 22.77
C ASP A 33 11.04 54.40 22.13
N GLY A 34 9.78 54.74 22.41
CA GLY A 34 8.63 53.94 22.02
C GLY A 34 8.39 53.91 20.51
N CYS A 35 8.55 52.75 19.89
CA CYS A 35 8.00 52.33 18.60
C CYS A 35 8.05 50.79 18.51
N ASP A 36 6.93 50.08 18.64
CA ASP A 36 6.69 48.68 18.17
C ASP A 36 7.91 47.72 18.05
N GLU A 37 8.74 47.56 19.10
CA GLU A 37 9.99 46.77 18.99
C GLU A 37 9.81 45.24 19.15
N ASP A 38 8.68 44.77 19.69
CA ASP A 38 8.48 43.34 20.03
C ASP A 38 8.23 42.41 18.81
N ALA A 39 7.89 42.96 17.64
CA ALA A 39 7.65 42.15 16.45
C ALA A 39 8.95 41.73 15.75
N SER A 40 10.05 42.46 15.91
CA SER A 40 11.30 42.17 15.19
C SER A 40 12.12 41.05 15.86
N LYS A 41 12.00 40.92 17.18
CA LYS A 41 12.71 39.90 17.98
C LYS A 41 12.07 38.51 17.86
N SER A 42 10.77 38.46 17.57
CA SER A 42 9.98 37.23 17.41
C SER A 42 10.02 36.61 16.00
N VAL A 43 10.67 37.27 15.03
CA VAL A 43 10.79 36.78 13.64
C VAL A 43 12.08 35.95 13.44
N PHE A 44 12.00 34.91 12.60
CA PHE A 44 13.17 34.12 12.21
C PHE A 44 14.19 34.98 11.47
N SER A 45 15.44 34.95 11.94
CA SER A 45 16.55 35.69 11.33
C SER A 45 16.95 35.04 10.01
N ALA A 46 17.58 35.82 9.11
CA ALA A 46 18.22 35.28 7.91
C ALA A 46 19.24 34.17 8.23
N ARG A 47 19.91 34.24 9.39
CA ARG A 47 20.79 33.18 9.87
C ARG A 47 20.02 31.89 10.16
N ASP A 48 18.89 31.98 10.86
CA ASP A 48 18.04 30.83 11.20
C ASP A 48 17.54 30.15 9.92
N VAL A 49 17.10 30.94 8.93
CA VAL A 49 16.64 30.44 7.63
C VAL A 49 17.79 29.77 6.86
N SER A 50 19.01 30.30 6.90
CA SER A 50 20.18 29.73 6.24
C SER A 50 20.59 28.39 6.84
N VAL A 51 20.63 28.31 8.17
CA VAL A 51 20.93 27.06 8.90
C VAL A 51 19.83 26.02 8.63
N PHE A 52 18.56 26.42 8.72
CA PHE A 52 17.43 25.53 8.44
C PHE A 52 17.46 25.01 6.99
N ARG A 53 17.89 25.84 6.02
CA ARG A 53 18.10 25.41 4.63
C ARG A 53 19.18 24.37 4.49
N ALA A 54 20.33 24.58 5.13
CA ALA A 54 21.44 23.64 5.08
C ALA A 54 21.03 22.28 5.66
N TYR A 55 20.40 22.28 6.84
CA TYR A 55 19.91 21.04 7.46
C TYR A 55 18.84 20.33 6.64
N THR A 56 17.85 21.04 6.12
CA THR A 56 16.79 20.43 5.29
C THR A 56 17.32 19.85 3.99
N SER A 57 18.41 20.39 3.43
CA SER A 57 19.11 19.80 2.28
C SER A 57 19.73 18.44 2.62
N PHE A 58 20.36 18.30 3.79
CA PHE A 58 20.93 17.02 4.23
C PHE A 58 19.84 16.00 4.58
N CYS A 59 18.76 16.43 5.23
CA CYS A 59 17.60 15.59 5.50
C CYS A 59 16.99 15.01 4.22
N GLY A 60 17.01 15.76 3.11
CA GLY A 60 16.52 15.28 1.81
C GLY A 60 17.28 14.07 1.29
N ILE A 61 18.61 14.09 1.39
CA ILE A 61 19.47 12.96 0.99
C ILE A 61 19.18 11.74 1.88
N GLY A 62 19.15 11.93 3.20
CA GLY A 62 18.88 10.84 4.14
C GLY A 62 17.50 10.21 3.95
N LEU A 63 16.47 11.03 3.75
CA LEU A 63 15.10 10.58 3.53
C LEU A 63 14.97 9.86 2.18
N HIS A 64 15.63 10.36 1.13
CA HIS A 64 15.64 9.71 -0.18
C HIS A 64 16.29 8.32 -0.12
N GLN A 65 17.46 8.20 0.52
CA GLN A 65 18.15 6.93 0.66
C GLN A 65 17.35 5.92 1.49
N ALA A 66 16.73 6.38 2.59
CA ALA A 66 15.82 5.56 3.37
C ALA A 66 14.65 5.07 2.50
N GLN A 67 14.01 5.96 1.73
CA GLN A 67 12.91 5.59 0.84
C GLN A 67 13.33 4.57 -0.22
N ILE A 68 14.51 4.71 -0.82
CA ILE A 68 15.04 3.72 -1.77
C ILE A 68 15.24 2.36 -1.08
N LEU A 69 15.85 2.36 0.10
CA LEU A 69 16.07 1.13 0.87
C LEU A 69 14.73 0.44 1.19
N TRP A 70 13.75 1.20 1.69
CA TRP A 70 12.41 0.68 1.98
C TRP A 70 11.75 0.07 0.74
N ARG A 71 11.82 0.74 -0.41
CA ARG A 71 11.29 0.21 -1.68
C ARG A 71 12.01 -1.06 -2.10
N SER A 72 13.34 -1.10 -2.01
CA SER A 72 14.15 -2.27 -2.35
C SER A 72 13.86 -3.46 -1.43
N GLN A 73 13.65 -3.22 -0.14
CA GLN A 73 13.24 -4.26 0.81
C GLN A 73 11.86 -4.81 0.47
N LEU A 74 10.91 -3.94 0.12
CA LEU A 74 9.57 -4.37 -0.28
C LEU A 74 9.61 -5.21 -1.56
N GLU A 75 10.43 -4.82 -2.53
CA GLU A 75 10.63 -5.57 -3.76
C GLU A 75 11.28 -6.94 -3.51
N THR A 76 12.31 -6.98 -2.66
CA THR A 76 12.97 -8.23 -2.25
C THR A 76 11.98 -9.15 -1.55
N ARG A 77 11.19 -8.63 -0.60
CA ARG A 77 10.15 -9.39 0.11
C ARG A 77 9.12 -9.94 -0.87
N ARG A 78 8.65 -9.13 -1.83
CA ARG A 78 7.70 -9.58 -2.85
C ARG A 78 8.28 -10.75 -3.65
N SER A 79 9.52 -10.64 -4.12
CA SER A 79 10.19 -11.70 -4.87
C SER A 79 10.38 -12.98 -4.05
N GLN A 80 10.71 -12.86 -2.76
CA GLN A 80 10.83 -14.01 -1.86
C GLN A 80 9.50 -14.75 -1.70
N VAL A 81 8.40 -14.05 -1.45
CA VAL A 81 7.10 -14.70 -1.28
C VAL A 81 6.63 -15.33 -2.59
N LEU A 82 6.90 -14.71 -3.74
CA LEU A 82 6.58 -15.32 -5.05
C LEU A 82 7.37 -16.62 -5.29
N LEU A 83 8.64 -16.67 -4.87
CA LEU A 83 9.45 -17.89 -4.94
C LEU A 83 8.97 -18.97 -3.97
N GLU A 84 8.58 -18.59 -2.76
CA GLU A 84 8.00 -19.50 -1.78
C GLU A 84 6.67 -20.08 -2.29
N LEU A 85 5.82 -19.23 -2.86
CA LEU A 85 4.61 -19.64 -3.57
C LEU A 85 4.92 -20.64 -4.68
N ALA A 86 5.84 -20.31 -5.60
CA ALA A 86 6.21 -21.21 -6.69
C ALA A 86 6.71 -22.56 -6.14
N ARG A 87 7.52 -22.56 -5.08
CA ARG A 87 7.99 -23.79 -4.44
C ARG A 87 6.83 -24.60 -3.86
N LEU A 88 5.87 -23.98 -3.19
CA LEU A 88 4.69 -24.65 -2.63
C LEU A 88 3.84 -25.29 -3.74
N ILE A 89 3.64 -24.57 -4.85
CA ILE A 89 2.93 -25.07 -6.04
C ILE A 89 3.57 -26.34 -6.60
N PHE A 90 4.91 -26.40 -6.65
CA PHE A 90 5.63 -27.52 -7.26
C PHE A 90 5.98 -28.67 -6.29
N SER A 91 5.82 -28.48 -4.97
CA SER A 91 6.20 -29.49 -3.97
C SER A 91 5.10 -30.51 -3.67
N ASP A 92 3.82 -30.15 -3.78
CA ASP A 92 2.68 -30.99 -3.38
C ASP A 92 1.62 -31.08 -4.50
N GLN A 93 1.93 -31.80 -5.58
CA GLN A 93 1.02 -31.98 -6.73
C GLN A 93 0.06 -33.17 -6.56
N SER A 94 -0.71 -33.20 -5.47
CA SER A 94 -1.71 -34.27 -5.27
C SER A 94 -3.17 -33.86 -5.54
N ASP A 95 -3.54 -32.58 -5.39
CA ASP A 95 -4.90 -32.06 -5.67
C ASP A 95 -4.88 -30.58 -6.14
N VAL A 96 -5.56 -30.28 -7.25
CA VAL A 96 -5.68 -28.92 -7.83
C VAL A 96 -6.35 -27.95 -6.85
N ARG A 97 -7.29 -28.42 -6.02
CA ARG A 97 -7.98 -27.57 -5.04
C ARG A 97 -7.03 -27.08 -3.96
N ARG A 98 -6.13 -27.96 -3.49
CA ARG A 98 -5.09 -27.62 -2.51
C ARG A 98 -4.16 -26.53 -3.04
N LEU A 99 -3.80 -26.64 -4.31
CA LEU A 99 -3.01 -25.65 -5.01
C LEU A 99 -3.71 -24.28 -5.05
N ILE A 100 -4.97 -24.24 -5.49
CA ILE A 100 -5.74 -22.99 -5.59
C ILE A 100 -5.89 -22.32 -4.22
N TYR A 101 -6.22 -23.07 -3.16
CA TYR A 101 -6.33 -22.49 -1.81
C TYR A 101 -5.00 -22.01 -1.23
N THR A 102 -3.90 -22.70 -1.53
CA THR A 102 -2.55 -22.23 -1.16
C THR A 102 -2.27 -20.88 -1.80
N ILE A 103 -2.51 -20.74 -3.11
CA ILE A 103 -2.32 -19.48 -3.83
C ILE A 103 -3.22 -18.38 -3.26
N LEU A 104 -4.50 -18.68 -3.00
CA LEU A 104 -5.46 -17.76 -2.40
C LEU A 104 -5.02 -17.25 -1.02
N MET A 105 -4.59 -18.15 -0.13
CA MET A 105 -4.16 -17.81 1.23
C MET A 105 -2.94 -16.90 1.22
N HIS A 106 -1.92 -17.25 0.45
CA HIS A 106 -0.71 -16.42 0.34
C HIS A 106 -0.99 -15.09 -0.38
N SER A 107 -1.86 -15.09 -1.41
CA SER A 107 -2.26 -13.86 -2.10
C SER A 107 -3.04 -12.92 -1.16
N GLN A 108 -3.88 -13.47 -0.28
CA GLN A 108 -4.60 -12.71 0.72
C GLN A 108 -3.67 -12.03 1.72
N SER A 109 -2.66 -12.77 2.21
CA SER A 109 -1.61 -12.24 3.09
C SER A 109 -0.76 -11.17 2.41
N LEU A 110 -0.40 -11.39 1.13
CA LEU A 110 0.41 -10.46 0.34
C LEU A 110 -0.30 -9.16 -0.02
N LEU A 111 -1.56 -9.26 -0.46
CA LEU A 111 -2.33 -8.12 -0.94
C LEU A 111 -3.11 -7.42 0.18
N THR A 112 -3.08 -7.96 1.40
CA THR A 112 -3.86 -7.47 2.55
C THR A 112 -5.34 -7.32 2.18
N CYS A 113 -5.89 -8.30 1.45
CA CYS A 113 -7.30 -8.31 1.03
C CYS A 113 -8.18 -8.90 2.16
N GLN A 114 -9.42 -8.42 2.30
CA GLN A 114 -10.38 -9.06 3.20
C GLN A 114 -10.94 -10.37 2.59
N ARG A 115 -11.06 -10.38 1.26
CA ARG A 115 -11.67 -11.45 0.46
C ARG A 115 -10.92 -11.57 -0.85
N CYS A 116 -10.63 -12.78 -1.27
CA CYS A 116 -9.99 -13.09 -2.53
C CYS A 116 -10.73 -14.28 -3.18
N GLN A 117 -10.97 -14.21 -4.49
CA GLN A 117 -11.74 -15.21 -5.24
C GLN A 117 -10.97 -15.62 -6.50
N PHE A 118 -10.92 -16.93 -6.77
CA PHE A 118 -10.43 -17.51 -8.01
C PHE A 118 -11.60 -18.06 -8.81
N LEU A 119 -11.69 -17.70 -10.09
CA LEU A 119 -12.71 -18.22 -11.00
C LEU A 119 -12.03 -19.09 -12.05
N LEU A 120 -12.45 -20.35 -12.16
CA LEU A 120 -11.99 -21.25 -13.21
C LEU A 120 -12.89 -21.10 -14.43
N VAL A 121 -12.26 -20.74 -15.55
CA VAL A 121 -12.91 -20.66 -16.84
C VAL A 121 -13.14 -22.09 -17.36
N ASN A 122 -14.37 -22.39 -17.76
CA ASN A 122 -14.72 -23.69 -18.33
C ASN A 122 -14.60 -23.66 -19.86
N ASN A 123 -15.41 -22.81 -20.51
CA ASN A 123 -15.37 -22.59 -21.95
C ASN A 123 -15.42 -21.09 -22.23
N LEU A 124 -14.51 -20.62 -23.08
CA LEU A 124 -14.43 -19.22 -23.47
C LEU A 124 -14.47 -19.11 -25.00
N THR A 125 -15.67 -19.14 -25.56
CA THR A 125 -15.92 -18.76 -26.96
C THR A 125 -16.75 -17.49 -27.02
N GLU A 126 -16.69 -16.75 -28.13
CA GLU A 126 -17.47 -15.51 -28.31
C GLU A 126 -18.98 -15.74 -28.15
N ASP A 127 -19.45 -16.94 -28.51
CA ASP A 127 -20.85 -17.36 -28.43
C ASP A 127 -21.25 -17.88 -27.03
N THR A 128 -20.30 -18.08 -26.11
CA THR A 128 -20.61 -18.57 -24.76
C THR A 128 -21.32 -17.47 -23.96
N PRO A 129 -22.51 -17.71 -23.41
CA PRO A 129 -23.17 -16.72 -22.56
C PRO A 129 -22.37 -16.48 -21.27
N ASP A 130 -22.40 -15.24 -20.76
CA ASP A 130 -21.70 -14.82 -19.53
C ASP A 130 -22.04 -15.69 -18.30
N SER A 131 -23.14 -16.44 -18.34
CA SER A 131 -23.52 -17.38 -17.28
C SER A 131 -22.63 -18.62 -17.20
N ASP A 132 -22.07 -19.06 -18.34
CA ASP A 132 -21.45 -20.38 -18.51
C ASP A 132 -19.94 -20.30 -18.70
N VAL A 133 -19.39 -19.08 -18.71
CA VAL A 133 -17.95 -18.83 -18.85
C VAL A 133 -17.15 -19.46 -17.71
N PHE A 134 -17.69 -19.43 -16.49
CA PHE A 134 -17.03 -19.93 -15.30
C PHE A 134 -17.67 -21.25 -14.86
N GLY A 135 -16.83 -22.27 -14.60
CA GLY A 135 -17.28 -23.57 -14.11
C GLY A 135 -17.14 -23.70 -12.59
N GLU A 136 -16.11 -23.09 -12.01
CA GLU A 136 -15.84 -23.18 -10.58
C GLU A 136 -15.41 -21.84 -9.99
N ALA A 137 -15.80 -21.59 -8.74
CA ALA A 137 -15.43 -20.42 -7.95
C ALA A 137 -14.85 -20.86 -6.59
N TYR A 138 -13.65 -20.37 -6.30
CA TYR A 138 -12.92 -20.64 -5.06
C TYR A 138 -12.83 -19.36 -4.24
N ASP A 139 -13.44 -19.38 -3.07
CA ASP A 139 -13.55 -18.22 -2.19
C ASP A 139 -12.66 -18.37 -0.95
N TYR A 140 -11.81 -17.40 -0.68
CA TYR A 140 -11.02 -17.32 0.55
C TYR A 140 -11.19 -15.98 1.25
N THR A 141 -11.41 -16.02 2.56
CA THR A 141 -11.55 -14.84 3.42
C THR A 141 -10.52 -14.85 4.52
N TRP A 142 -10.22 -13.69 5.09
CA TRP A 142 -9.30 -13.60 6.22
C TRP A 142 -9.74 -14.44 7.44
N LYS A 143 -11.05 -14.66 7.61
CA LYS A 143 -11.61 -15.52 8.67
C LYS A 143 -11.34 -17.01 8.45
N ASP A 144 -11.07 -17.41 7.21
CA ASP A 144 -10.74 -18.80 6.89
C ASP A 144 -9.30 -19.16 7.31
N GLY A 145 -8.50 -18.19 7.76
CA GLY A 145 -7.18 -18.43 8.34
C GLY A 145 -7.21 -19.15 9.70
N ASP A 146 -8.33 -19.06 10.42
CA ASP A 146 -8.52 -19.70 11.73
C ASP A 146 -9.08 -21.13 11.64
N LEU A 147 -9.48 -21.56 10.43
CA LEU A 147 -10.09 -22.87 10.19
C LEU A 147 -9.04 -23.92 9.83
N ASP A 148 -9.36 -25.19 10.06
CA ASP A 148 -8.54 -26.28 9.56
C ASP A 148 -8.57 -26.31 8.02
N PHE A 149 -7.40 -26.50 7.42
CA PHE A 149 -7.24 -26.43 5.97
C PHE A 149 -8.08 -27.49 5.25
N ASP A 150 -8.20 -28.69 5.85
CA ASP A 150 -9.04 -29.77 5.34
C ASP A 150 -10.54 -29.45 5.36
N GLU A 151 -10.99 -28.55 6.24
CA GLU A 151 -12.37 -28.06 6.25
C GLU A 151 -12.63 -27.09 5.09
N VAL A 152 -11.64 -26.25 4.79
CA VAL A 152 -11.68 -25.32 3.64
C VAL A 152 -11.70 -26.10 2.31
N LEU A 153 -10.93 -27.18 2.20
CA LEU A 153 -10.86 -28.05 1.01
C LEU A 153 -12.16 -28.81 0.69
N LYS A 154 -12.98 -29.13 1.70
CA LYS A 154 -14.24 -29.88 1.54
C LYS A 154 -15.39 -29.03 1.02
N ARG A 155 -15.19 -27.72 0.85
CA ARG A 155 -16.22 -26.81 0.36
C ARG A 155 -16.62 -27.17 -1.07
N LYS A 156 -17.84 -26.79 -1.43
CA LYS A 156 -18.28 -26.85 -2.82
C LYS A 156 -17.72 -25.64 -3.56
N HIS A 157 -17.39 -25.84 -4.82
CA HIS A 157 -16.74 -24.84 -5.67
C HIS A 157 -17.57 -24.52 -6.91
N GLY A 158 -18.85 -24.95 -6.97
CA GLY A 158 -19.74 -24.54 -8.04
C GLY A 158 -19.95 -23.02 -8.03
N VAL A 159 -20.14 -22.42 -9.21
CA VAL A 159 -20.43 -20.98 -9.31
C VAL A 159 -21.72 -20.61 -8.58
N GLU A 160 -22.67 -21.54 -8.52
CA GLU A 160 -23.91 -21.49 -7.76
C GLU A 160 -23.70 -21.58 -6.24
N ASP A 161 -22.61 -22.21 -5.81
CA ASP A 161 -22.23 -22.36 -4.40
C ASP A 161 -21.27 -21.25 -3.93
N ALA A 162 -20.94 -20.28 -4.81
CA ALA A 162 -20.06 -19.16 -4.51
C ALA A 162 -20.63 -18.34 -3.34
N ARG A 163 -19.82 -18.12 -2.30
CA ARG A 163 -20.19 -17.35 -1.11
C ARG A 163 -20.33 -15.85 -1.41
N PHE A 164 -19.68 -15.39 -2.48
CA PHE A 164 -19.69 -14.00 -2.89
C PHE A 164 -20.28 -13.83 -4.29
N PRO A 165 -21.14 -12.81 -4.50
CA PRO A 165 -21.69 -12.53 -5.80
C PRO A 165 -20.58 -12.15 -6.77
N ILE A 166 -20.47 -12.92 -7.86
CA ILE A 166 -19.49 -12.67 -8.92
C ILE A 166 -20.03 -11.56 -9.81
N ASN A 167 -19.27 -10.49 -9.99
CA ASN A 167 -19.58 -9.48 -11.00
C ASN A 167 -19.28 -10.06 -12.39
N LYS A 168 -20.24 -10.81 -12.95
CA LYS A 168 -20.08 -11.53 -14.22
C LYS A 168 -19.64 -10.61 -15.36
N ARG A 169 -20.10 -9.36 -15.40
CA ARG A 169 -19.70 -8.40 -16.44
C ARG A 169 -18.22 -8.05 -16.38
N LEU A 170 -17.71 -7.74 -15.18
CA LEU A 170 -16.28 -7.45 -15.01
C LEU A 170 -15.43 -8.71 -15.21
N ALA A 171 -15.83 -9.82 -14.60
CA ALA A 171 -15.10 -11.08 -14.69
C ALA A 171 -15.03 -11.60 -16.14
N CYS A 172 -16.14 -11.58 -16.89
CA CYS A 172 -16.17 -11.97 -18.29
C CYS A 172 -15.36 -11.00 -19.18
N HIS A 173 -15.39 -9.69 -18.88
CA HIS A 173 -14.57 -8.72 -19.59
C HIS A 173 -13.07 -9.01 -19.41
N VAL A 174 -12.60 -9.23 -18.17
CA VAL A 174 -11.21 -9.60 -17.88
C VAL A 174 -10.86 -10.94 -18.54
N ALA A 175 -11.76 -11.93 -18.50
CA ALA A 175 -11.52 -13.24 -19.12
C ALA A 175 -11.36 -13.16 -20.65
N ARG A 176 -12.16 -12.32 -21.32
CA ARG A 176 -12.13 -12.16 -22.80
C ARG A 176 -11.01 -11.25 -23.28
N THR A 177 -10.67 -10.21 -22.53
CA THR A 177 -9.66 -9.21 -22.94
C THR A 177 -8.26 -9.54 -22.45
N GLY A 178 -8.14 -10.28 -21.35
CA GLY A 178 -6.88 -10.47 -20.64
C GLY A 178 -6.38 -9.20 -19.93
N GLU A 179 -7.13 -8.10 -19.98
CA GLU A 179 -6.75 -6.84 -19.32
C GLU A 179 -7.25 -6.83 -17.88
N ALA A 180 -6.38 -6.45 -16.94
CA ALA A 180 -6.76 -6.30 -15.55
C ALA A 180 -7.73 -5.11 -15.41
N SER A 181 -8.96 -5.36 -14.96
CA SER A 181 -9.92 -4.30 -14.70
C SER A 181 -9.47 -3.44 -13.52
N LEU A 182 -9.41 -2.12 -13.72
CA LEU A 182 -9.01 -1.10 -12.74
C LEU A 182 -9.60 -1.34 -11.34
N SER A 183 -8.74 -1.29 -10.32
CA SER A 183 -9.19 -1.25 -8.93
C SER A 183 -9.95 0.06 -8.68
N PHE A 184 -11.21 -0.04 -8.26
CA PHE A 184 -11.94 1.13 -7.78
C PHE A 184 -11.35 1.50 -6.40
N PRO A 185 -10.71 2.68 -6.24
CA PRO A 185 -10.09 3.06 -4.96
C PRO A 185 -11.11 3.24 -3.83
N TRP A 186 -12.40 3.30 -4.16
CA TRP A 186 -13.50 3.61 -3.24
C TRP A 186 -13.96 2.45 -2.35
N ILE A 187 -13.56 1.20 -2.62
CA ILE A 187 -13.99 0.04 -1.81
C ILE A 187 -13.04 -0.19 -0.60
N ALA A 188 -11.84 0.39 -0.60
CA ALA A 188 -10.89 0.24 0.52
C ALA A 188 -11.29 1.01 1.80
N ASN A 189 -12.16 2.02 1.70
CA ASN A 189 -12.55 2.87 2.84
C ASN A 189 -13.84 2.44 3.56
N PHE A 190 -14.45 1.30 3.20
CA PHE A 190 -15.68 0.84 3.85
C PHE A 190 -15.50 -0.33 4.83
N CYS A 191 -14.26 -0.67 5.18
CA CYS A 191 -13.98 -1.62 6.25
C CYS A 191 -13.08 -0.97 7.31
N SER A 192 -13.70 -0.14 8.14
CA SER A 192 -13.23 0.21 9.49
C SER A 192 -14.42 0.10 10.43
#